data_AF-A0A3A3HSZ3-F1
#
_entry.id   AF-A0A3A3HSZ3-F1
#
_cell.length_a   1.000
_cell.length_b   1.000
_cell.length_c   1.000
_cell.angle_alpha   90.00
_cell.angle_beta   90.00
_cell.angle_gamma   90.00
#
_symmetry.space_group_name_H-M   'P 1'
#
loop_
_entity.id
_entity.type
_entity.pdbx_description
1 polymer ?
#
loop_
_entity_poly.entity_id
_entity_poly.type
_entity_poly.pdbx_seq_one_letter_code
_entity_poly.pdbx_strand_id
1 'polypeptide(L)'
;MAVYVDDAIWHWAGRRWCHLMADDMAELHRFAARLGLHRSSYQGPPKTTAPHYDITAFERDRALRLGAVACSREEIVTVFRRVKVHAGKKIPAQVRAVPVAEVA
;
A
#
# COMPACT_ATOMS: atom_id res chain seq x y z
N MET A 1 -2.52 16.04 -5.87
CA MET A 1 -2.14 14.72 -5.32
C MET A 1 -1.12 14.11 -6.25
N ALA A 2 -0.08 13.50 -5.69
CA ALA A 2 1.04 12.95 -6.42
C ALA A 2 1.19 11.44 -6.20
N VAL A 3 1.86 10.80 -7.16
CA VAL A 3 2.32 9.42 -7.10
C VAL A 3 3.83 9.46 -6.97
N TYR A 4 4.37 8.65 -6.07
CA TYR A 4 5.77 8.62 -5.70
C TYR A 4 6.36 7.24 -5.98
N VAL A 5 7.61 7.20 -6.45
CA VAL A 5 8.35 5.97 -6.68
C VAL A 5 9.77 6.10 -6.14
N ASP A 6 10.18 5.17 -5.27
CA ASP A 6 11.54 5.14 -4.72
C ASP A 6 12.53 4.44 -5.67
N ASP A 7 13.80 4.42 -5.30
CA ASP A 7 14.81 3.70 -6.05
C ASP A 7 14.61 2.18 -5.99
N ALA A 8 14.81 1.51 -7.13
CA ALA A 8 14.75 0.06 -7.21
C ALA A 8 16.01 -0.57 -6.62
N ILE A 9 16.03 -0.72 -5.29
CA ILE A 9 17.16 -1.25 -4.52
C ILE A 9 16.91 -2.63 -3.92
N TRP A 10 15.68 -3.13 -3.92
CA TRP A 10 15.33 -4.39 -3.26
C TRP A 10 15.52 -5.57 -4.22
N HIS A 11 16.43 -6.49 -3.90
CA HIS A 11 16.72 -7.66 -4.74
C HIS A 11 15.80 -8.84 -4.40
N TRP A 12 14.97 -9.25 -5.36
CA TRP A 12 14.11 -10.43 -5.21
C TRP A 12 13.75 -11.04 -6.58
N ALA A 13 13.72 -12.37 -6.67
CA ALA A 13 13.38 -13.11 -7.90
C ALA A 13 14.16 -12.65 -9.15
N GLY A 14 15.47 -12.38 -8.99
CA GLY A 14 16.35 -11.94 -10.08
C GLY A 14 16.10 -10.51 -10.58
N ARG A 15 15.32 -9.71 -9.84
CA ARG A 15 14.95 -8.34 -10.21
C ARG A 15 15.21 -7.37 -9.07
N ARG A 16 15.30 -6.09 -9.42
CA ARG A 16 15.30 -4.98 -8.47
C ARG A 16 13.90 -4.40 -8.36
N TRP A 17 13.44 -4.20 -7.13
CA TRP A 17 12.09 -3.78 -6.79
C TRP A 17 12.11 -2.45 -6.03
N CYS A 18 11.02 -1.72 -6.17
CA CYS A 18 10.74 -0.42 -5.56
C CYS A 18 9.24 -0.33 -5.23
N HIS A 19 8.91 0.63 -4.39
CA HIS A 19 7.56 0.94 -3.96
C HIS A 19 6.96 2.06 -4.81
N LEU A 20 5.68 1.89 -5.15
CA LEU A 20 4.84 2.91 -5.75
C LEU A 20 3.75 3.29 -4.73
N MET A 21 3.72 4.56 -4.32
CA MET A 21 2.80 5.09 -3.31
C MET A 21 2.10 6.34 -3.84
N ALA A 22 0.99 6.76 -3.24
CA ALA A 22 0.32 8.00 -3.60
C ALA A 22 -0.36 8.64 -2.39
N ASP A 23 -0.65 9.93 -2.48
CA ASP A 23 -1.42 10.67 -1.45
C ASP A 23 -2.82 10.12 -1.24
N ASP A 24 -3.37 9.46 -2.26
CA ASP A 24 -4.73 8.94 -2.30
C ASP A 24 -4.78 7.54 -2.90
N MET A 25 -5.71 6.74 -2.39
CA MET A 25 -5.90 5.37 -2.86
C MET A 25 -6.48 5.31 -4.27
N ALA A 26 -7.42 6.18 -4.63
CA ALA A 26 -7.98 6.19 -5.97
C ALA A 26 -6.93 6.65 -7.00
N GLU A 27 -6.11 7.65 -6.66
CA GLU A 27 -4.98 8.06 -7.49
C GLU A 27 -3.96 6.92 -7.68
N LEU A 28 -3.60 6.22 -6.61
CA LEU A 28 -2.72 5.05 -6.69
C LEU A 28 -3.25 4.00 -7.66
N HIS A 29 -4.54 3.66 -7.58
CA HIS A 29 -5.15 2.65 -8.46
C HIS A 29 -5.25 3.09 -9.91
N ARG A 30 -5.63 4.36 -10.16
CA ARG A 30 -5.66 4.91 -11.52
C ARG A 30 -4.27 4.89 -12.14
N PHE A 31 -3.26 5.29 -11.39
CA PHE A 31 -1.89 5.28 -11.88
C PHE A 31 -1.37 3.86 -12.15
N ALA A 32 -1.61 2.94 -11.22
CA ALA A 32 -1.25 1.53 -11.38
C ALA A 32 -1.90 0.91 -12.63
N ALA A 33 -3.18 1.20 -12.89
CA ALA A 33 -3.87 0.74 -14.09
C ALA A 33 -3.24 1.31 -15.37
N ARG A 34 -2.89 2.61 -15.39
CA ARG A 34 -2.17 3.24 -16.52
C ARG A 34 -0.79 2.63 -16.75
N LEU A 35 -0.12 2.20 -15.68
CA LEU A 35 1.17 1.53 -15.73
C LEU A 35 1.06 0.08 -16.24
N GLY A 36 -0.15 -0.50 -16.22
CA GLY A 36 -0.44 -1.87 -16.64
C GLY A 36 -0.39 -2.90 -15.51
N LEU A 37 -0.42 -2.46 -14.26
CA LEU A 37 -0.41 -3.34 -13.09
C LEU A 37 -1.81 -3.92 -12.83
N HIS A 38 -1.84 -5.19 -12.44
CA HIS A 38 -3.09 -5.83 -12.05
C HIS A 38 -3.50 -5.41 -10.62
N ARG A 39 -4.82 -5.29 -10.37
CA ARG A 39 -5.35 -4.88 -9.06
C ARG A 39 -4.95 -5.85 -7.94
N SER A 40 -4.73 -7.13 -8.27
CA SER A 40 -4.29 -8.14 -7.29
C SER A 40 -2.89 -7.91 -6.74
N SER A 41 -2.04 -7.14 -7.43
CA SER A 41 -0.69 -6.79 -6.96
C SER A 41 -0.69 -5.67 -5.92
N TYR A 42 -1.86 -5.11 -5.61
CA TYR A 42 -2.02 -4.11 -4.56
C TYR A 42 -1.70 -4.69 -3.18
N GLN A 43 -0.97 -3.90 -2.40
CA GLN A 43 -0.70 -4.17 -0.99
C GLN A 43 -1.24 -3.03 -0.15
N GLY A 44 -2.13 -3.35 0.80
CA GLY A 44 -2.72 -2.36 1.69
C GLY A 44 -3.53 -3.01 2.80
N PRO A 45 -4.26 -2.20 3.59
CA PRO A 45 -5.01 -2.71 4.74
C PRO A 45 -6.03 -3.79 4.33
N PRO A 46 -6.23 -4.84 5.16
CA PRO A 46 -5.62 -5.06 6.47
C PRO A 46 -4.22 -5.73 6.44
N LYS A 47 -3.68 -6.06 5.26
CA LYS A 47 -2.42 -6.82 5.15
C LYS A 47 -1.18 -5.97 5.46
N THR A 48 -1.16 -4.74 4.96
CA THR A 48 -0.13 -3.74 5.25
C THR A 48 -0.82 -2.44 5.69
N THR A 49 -0.17 -1.61 6.48
CA THR A 49 -0.79 -0.37 6.96
C THR A 49 -0.78 0.74 5.91
N ALA A 50 0.15 0.71 4.95
CA ALA A 50 0.23 1.72 3.90
C ALA A 50 -0.17 1.14 2.53
N PRO A 51 -1.14 1.75 1.83
CA PRO A 51 -1.48 1.41 0.45
C PRO A 51 -0.29 1.63 -0.50
N HIS A 52 0.11 0.60 -1.25
CA HIS A 52 1.18 0.67 -2.24
C HIS A 52 1.08 -0.46 -3.28
N TYR A 53 1.94 -0.37 -4.31
CA TYR A 53 2.29 -1.47 -5.19
C TYR A 53 3.81 -1.66 -5.16
N ASP A 54 4.27 -2.91 -5.20
CA ASP A 54 5.67 -3.19 -5.48
C ASP A 54 5.83 -3.39 -7.00
N ILE A 55 6.79 -2.69 -7.57
CA ILE A 55 7.08 -2.71 -9.00
C ILE A 55 8.57 -2.94 -9.23
N THR A 56 8.94 -3.42 -10.41
CA THR A 56 10.36 -3.66 -10.73
C THR A 56 10.99 -2.41 -11.31
N ALA A 57 12.32 -2.39 -11.43
CA ALA A 57 13.06 -1.33 -12.09
C ALA A 57 12.53 -1.03 -13.52
N PHE A 58 12.00 -2.03 -14.22
CA PHE A 58 11.41 -1.85 -15.54
C PHE A 58 10.14 -0.99 -15.50
N GLU A 59 9.20 -1.30 -14.61
CA GLU A 59 7.99 -0.49 -14.45
C GLU A 59 8.30 0.89 -13.85
N ARG A 60 9.32 0.99 -12.98
CA ARG A 60 9.77 2.28 -12.42
C ARG A 60 10.11 3.30 -13.50
N ASP A 61 10.90 2.92 -14.50
CA ASP A 61 11.28 3.82 -15.59
C ASP A 61 10.04 4.32 -16.34
N ARG A 62 9.02 3.47 -16.51
CA ARG A 62 7.74 3.85 -17.11
C ARG A 62 6.92 4.74 -16.17
N ALA A 63 6.92 4.49 -14.87
CA ALA A 63 6.25 5.31 -13.87
C ALA A 63 6.79 6.75 -13.88
N LEU A 64 8.11 6.92 -13.93
CA LEU A 64 8.75 8.23 -14.05
C LEU A 64 8.31 8.96 -15.33
N ARG A 65 8.31 8.29 -16.48
CA ARG A 65 7.81 8.86 -17.74
C ARG A 65 6.32 9.23 -17.71
N LEU A 66 5.52 8.57 -16.87
CA LEU A 66 4.10 8.86 -16.66
C LEU A 66 3.86 9.98 -15.63
N GLY A 67 4.93 10.53 -15.04
CA GLY A 67 4.86 11.65 -14.09
C GLY A 67 4.87 11.26 -12.62
N ALA A 68 5.28 10.03 -12.27
CA ALA A 68 5.58 9.71 -10.87
C ALA A 68 6.77 10.55 -10.39
N VAL A 69 6.69 11.04 -9.16
CA VAL A 69 7.75 11.79 -8.49
C VAL A 69 8.79 10.79 -7.98
N ALA A 70 10.04 10.94 -8.43
CA ALA A 70 11.15 10.17 -7.89
C ALA A 70 11.39 10.57 -6.43
N CYS A 71 11.61 9.58 -5.57
CA CYS A 71 11.90 9.80 -4.16
C CYS A 71 13.15 9.04 -3.71
N SER A 72 13.89 9.65 -2.80
CA SER A 72 14.88 8.96 -1.99
C SER A 72 14.20 7.98 -1.01
N ARG A 73 15.01 7.15 -0.36
CA ARG A 73 14.55 6.26 0.72
C ARG A 73 13.92 7.03 1.89
N GLU A 74 14.47 8.19 2.23
CA GLU A 74 13.98 9.03 3.32
C GLU A 74 12.64 9.69 2.96
N GLU A 75 12.51 10.12 1.71
CA GLU A 75 11.29 10.75 1.18
C GLU A 75 10.15 9.74 1.10
N ILE A 76 10.39 8.53 0.59
CA ILE A 76 9.34 7.50 0.53
C ILE A 76 8.88 7.06 1.93
N VAL A 77 9.77 7.04 2.93
CA VAL A 77 9.38 6.81 4.33
C VAL A 77 8.50 7.94 4.85
N THR A 78 8.74 9.18 4.43
CA THR A 78 7.88 10.32 4.77
C THR A 78 6.49 10.18 4.14
N VAL A 79 6.42 9.78 2.86
CA VAL A 79 5.16 9.45 2.18
C VAL A 79 4.44 8.32 2.91
N PHE A 80 5.14 7.22 3.24
CA PHE A 80 4.60 6.10 4.01
C PHE A 80 3.93 6.55 5.30
N ARG A 81 4.60 7.40 6.09
CA ARG A 81 4.07 7.89 7.37
C ARG A 81 2.79 8.72 7.18
N ARG A 82 2.70 9.47 6.09
CA ARG A 82 1.53 10.28 5.73
C ARG A 82 0.33 9.42 5.33
N VAL A 83 0.56 8.37 4.55
CA VAL A 83 -0.51 7.58 3.92
C VAL A 83 -0.86 6.30 4.69
N LYS A 84 -0.09 5.95 5.73
CA LYS A 84 -0.41 4.79 6.56
C LYS A 84 -1.80 4.95 7.18
N VAL A 85 -2.62 3.94 7.02
CA VAL A 85 -3.95 3.84 7.62
C VAL A 85 -3.77 3.29 9.03
N HIS A 86 -4.18 4.08 10.02
CA HIS A 86 -4.30 3.57 11.38
C HIS A 86 -5.53 2.69 11.45
N ALA A 87 -5.36 1.43 11.85
CA ALA A 87 -6.50 0.64 12.27
C ALA A 87 -7.13 1.38 13.46
N GLY A 88 -8.40 1.80 13.35
CA GLY A 88 -9.16 2.21 14.52
C GLY A 88 -9.05 1.10 15.57
N LYS A 89 -8.86 1.46 16.86
CA LYS A 89 -8.85 0.49 17.96
C LYS A 89 -9.99 -0.49 17.72
N LYS A 90 -9.69 -1.79 17.62
CA LYS A 90 -10.75 -2.79 17.70
C LYS A 90 -11.48 -2.52 19.02
N ILE A 91 -12.73 -2.10 18.94
CA ILE A 91 -13.59 -2.16 20.12
C ILE A 91 -13.60 -3.65 20.47
N PRO A 92 -13.14 -4.06 21.66
CA PRO A 92 -13.18 -5.47 22.02
C PRO A 92 -14.63 -5.92 21.88
N ALA A 93 -14.85 -6.96 21.08
CA ALA A 93 -16.13 -7.62 21.03
C ALA A 93 -16.45 -8.01 22.47
N GLN A 94 -17.44 -7.35 23.08
CA GLN A 94 -17.92 -7.75 24.38
C GLN A 94 -18.41 -9.19 24.22
N VAL A 95 -17.63 -10.13 24.76
CA VAL A 95 -18.10 -11.47 25.04
C VAL A 95 -19.24 -11.29 26.04
N ARG A 96 -20.48 -11.34 25.56
CA ARG A 96 -21.59 -11.72 26.43
C ARG A 96 -21.79 -13.21 26.26
N ALA A 97 -21.16 -13.93 27.18
CA ALA A 97 -21.49 -15.29 27.50
C ALA A 97 -23.00 -15.40 27.73
N VAL A 98 -23.58 -16.43 27.13
CA VAL A 98 -24.91 -16.95 27.45
C VAL A 98 -24.83 -17.59 28.83
N PRO A 99 -25.73 -17.29 29.78
CA PRO A 99 -26.12 -18.27 30.78
C PRO A 99 -27.36 -19.01 30.31
N VAL A 100 -27.26 -20.33 30.42
CA VAL A 100 -28.29 -21.34 30.21
C VAL A 100 -29.22 -21.40 31.43
N ALA A 101 -30.49 -21.70 31.15
CA ALA A 101 -31.51 -22.36 32.00
C ALA A 101 -32.35 -21.57 33.02
N GLU A 102 -33.67 -21.62 32.80
CA GLU A 102 -34.72 -21.82 33.82
C GLU A 102 -35.84 -22.63 33.12
N VAL A 103 -35.84 -23.96 33.25
CA VAL A 103 -36.74 -24.78 34.09
C VAL A 103 -38.21 -24.35 34.04
N ALA A 104 -39.05 -25.18 33.42
CA ALA A 104 -40.49 -25.29 33.67
C ALA A 104 -40.86 -26.78 33.68
#